data_AF-A0AA41YN65-F1
#
_entry.id   AF-A0AA41YN65-F1
#
_cell.length_a   1.000
_cell.length_b   1.000
_cell.length_c   1.000
_cell.angle_alpha   90.00
_cell.angle_beta   90.00
_cell.angle_gamma   90.00
#
_symmetry.space_group_name_H-M   'P 1'
#
loop_
_entity.id
_entity.type
_entity.pdbx_description
1 polymer ?
#
loop_
_entity_poly.entity_id
_entity_poly.type
_entity_poly.pdbx_seq_one_letter_code
_entity_poly.pdbx_strand_id
1 'polypeptide(L)'
;MTHTNDTKTGSKPAPLVISRTFAAPRALVFKAWSSAEHMKRWFSPEGYTVPAAEIDFRPGGVCAICMRSPEGQDIWSKGVYIEISPPDRLVFTSGVAIGDSPKFTARTTVTFEDDGAGTRMTVHQAYDIHDESFLAAVAGAPEGWRTTLDKLEQEVARIQAPERRSVVHASFSLERTYDAAPAVVFHALSDRAAKARWFEGGDGYALLEREMDVRPGGRERVSGRWTSGTVSTFDAVYYDVVPNERLVYAYEMHLDDRKISVSLATVELTPAGTGTRLVVTEQGAFLDGYDDAGSREHGTGFLLDRLGASLQG
;
A
#
# COMPACT_ATOMS: atom_id res chain seq x y z
N MET A 1 7.09 -65.18 -15.55
CA MET A 1 5.82 -64.54 -15.16
C MET A 1 6.16 -63.14 -14.71
N THR A 2 5.87 -62.17 -15.57
CA THR A 2 6.14 -60.76 -15.34
C THR A 2 4.95 -60.18 -14.58
N HIS A 3 5.17 -59.71 -13.35
CA HIS A 3 4.15 -58.99 -12.59
C HIS A 3 4.01 -57.58 -13.16
N THR A 4 2.82 -57.30 -13.68
CA THR A 4 2.40 -56.01 -14.20
C THR A 4 2.31 -55.00 -13.06
N ASN A 5 3.01 -53.87 -13.20
CA ASN A 5 2.84 -52.68 -12.36
C ASN A 5 1.44 -52.09 -12.61
N ASP A 6 0.62 -52.07 -11.56
CA ASP A 6 -0.69 -51.45 -11.58
C ASP A 6 -0.56 -49.96 -11.22
N THR A 7 -0.75 -49.10 -12.21
CA THR A 7 -0.75 -47.64 -12.05
C THR A 7 -2.04 -47.24 -11.33
N LYS A 8 -1.95 -46.84 -10.05
CA LYS A 8 -3.09 -46.25 -9.31
C LYS A 8 -3.49 -44.91 -9.95
N THR A 9 -4.60 -44.90 -10.67
CA THR A 9 -5.27 -43.68 -11.14
C THR A 9 -5.93 -42.96 -9.95
N GLY A 10 -5.53 -41.71 -9.68
CA GLY A 10 -6.09 -40.91 -8.58
C GLY A 10 -7.60 -40.66 -8.73
N SER A 11 -8.34 -40.75 -7.62
CA SER A 11 -9.77 -40.48 -7.57
C SER A 11 -10.03 -38.97 -7.79
N LYS A 12 -10.91 -38.63 -8.74
CA LYS A 12 -11.36 -37.25 -8.96
C LYS A 12 -12.68 -37.02 -8.21
N PRO A 13 -12.70 -36.18 -7.16
CA PRO A 13 -13.94 -35.83 -6.49
C PRO A 13 -14.83 -34.99 -7.41
N ALA A 14 -16.13 -34.93 -7.10
CA ALA A 14 -17.07 -34.10 -7.83
C ALA A 14 -16.61 -32.62 -7.83
N PRO A 15 -16.78 -31.89 -8.95
CA PRO A 15 -16.40 -30.49 -9.00
C PRO A 15 -17.28 -29.66 -8.05
N LEU A 16 -16.68 -28.69 -7.40
CA LEU A 16 -17.39 -27.67 -6.63
C LEU A 16 -17.99 -26.66 -7.61
N VAL A 17 -19.27 -26.35 -7.44
CA VAL A 17 -19.93 -25.21 -8.08
C VAL A 17 -20.65 -24.41 -7.01
N ILE A 18 -20.29 -23.14 -6.84
CA ILE A 18 -20.92 -22.23 -5.90
C ILE A 18 -21.12 -20.87 -6.56
N SER A 19 -22.28 -20.26 -6.35
CA SER A 19 -22.62 -18.94 -6.88
C SER A 19 -23.07 -18.00 -5.77
N ARG A 20 -22.73 -16.72 -5.88
CA ARG A 20 -23.19 -15.65 -4.98
C ARG A 20 -23.45 -14.37 -5.76
N THR A 21 -24.50 -13.67 -5.39
CA THR A 21 -24.79 -12.32 -5.91
C THR A 21 -24.20 -11.28 -4.96
N PHE A 22 -23.49 -10.31 -5.52
CA PHE A 22 -22.92 -9.15 -4.82
C PHE A 22 -23.63 -7.88 -5.27
N ALA A 23 -23.95 -6.99 -4.34
CA ALA A 23 -24.54 -5.68 -4.62
C ALA A 23 -23.49 -4.66 -5.11
N ALA A 24 -22.76 -5.03 -6.17
CA ALA A 24 -21.68 -4.24 -6.75
C ALA A 24 -21.51 -4.49 -8.26
N PRO A 25 -20.98 -3.52 -9.03
CA PRO A 25 -20.61 -3.71 -10.43
C PRO A 25 -19.54 -4.79 -10.61
N ARG A 26 -19.58 -5.51 -11.74
CA ARG A 26 -18.65 -6.62 -12.05
C ARG A 26 -17.18 -6.24 -11.91
N ALA A 27 -16.84 -5.03 -12.34
CA ALA A 27 -15.48 -4.50 -12.24
C ALA A 27 -14.95 -4.47 -10.79
N LEU A 28 -15.79 -4.16 -9.79
CA LEU A 28 -15.38 -4.11 -8.38
C LEU A 28 -15.23 -5.49 -7.77
N VAL A 29 -16.16 -6.41 -8.09
CA VAL A 29 -16.06 -7.81 -7.65
C VAL A 29 -14.83 -8.46 -8.25
N PHE A 30 -14.54 -8.21 -9.53
CA PHE A 30 -13.33 -8.67 -10.21
C PHE A 30 -12.05 -8.07 -9.60
N LYS A 31 -12.06 -6.76 -9.29
CA LYS A 31 -10.92 -6.05 -8.67
C LYS A 31 -10.49 -6.67 -7.34
N ALA A 32 -11.42 -7.22 -6.55
CA ALA A 32 -11.09 -7.89 -5.31
C ALA A 32 -10.13 -9.10 -5.48
N TRP A 33 -9.97 -9.63 -6.70
CA TRP A 33 -9.06 -10.73 -7.02
C TRP A 33 -7.67 -10.27 -7.49
N SER A 34 -7.48 -8.98 -7.78
CA SER A 34 -6.39 -8.51 -8.63
C SER A 34 -5.10 -8.14 -7.89
N SER A 35 -5.10 -8.14 -6.56
CA SER A 35 -3.92 -7.74 -5.78
C SER A 35 -3.77 -8.57 -4.51
N ALA A 36 -2.53 -8.71 -4.05
CA ALA A 36 -2.22 -9.34 -2.76
C ALA A 36 -2.92 -8.63 -1.59
N GLU A 37 -3.08 -7.31 -1.65
CA GLU A 37 -3.76 -6.55 -0.60
C GLU A 37 -5.23 -6.95 -0.48
N HIS A 38 -5.95 -7.06 -1.61
CA HIS A 38 -7.33 -7.50 -1.60
C HIS A 38 -7.43 -8.95 -1.15
N MET A 39 -6.64 -9.86 -1.75
CA MET A 39 -6.69 -11.29 -1.42
C MET A 39 -6.43 -11.56 0.08
N LYS A 40 -5.54 -10.79 0.72
CA LYS A 40 -5.27 -10.91 2.16
C LYS A 40 -6.49 -10.61 3.05
N ARG A 41 -7.43 -9.82 2.56
CA ARG A 41 -8.60 -9.37 3.33
C ARG A 41 -9.74 -10.37 3.30
N TRP A 42 -9.82 -11.23 2.28
CA TRP A 42 -10.99 -12.08 2.09
C TRP A 42 -10.74 -13.54 1.72
N PHE A 43 -9.59 -13.91 1.16
CA PHE A 43 -9.36 -15.26 0.62
C PHE A 43 -9.00 -16.30 1.69
N SER A 44 -9.83 -16.40 2.74
CA SER A 44 -9.74 -17.43 3.76
C SER A 44 -11.12 -17.74 4.35
N PRO A 45 -11.37 -19.00 4.76
CA PRO A 45 -12.61 -19.34 5.44
C PRO A 45 -12.74 -18.62 6.79
N GLU A 46 -13.93 -18.68 7.39
CA GLU A 46 -14.15 -18.15 8.74
C GLU A 46 -13.15 -18.73 9.76
N GLY A 47 -12.68 -17.91 10.70
CA GLY A 47 -11.63 -18.27 11.66
C GLY A 47 -10.19 -18.21 11.14
N TYR A 48 -9.97 -18.23 9.82
CA TYR A 48 -8.64 -18.17 9.22
C TYR A 48 -8.25 -16.75 8.80
N THR A 49 -6.95 -16.48 8.74
CA THR A 49 -6.39 -15.22 8.21
C THR A 49 -5.45 -15.50 7.02
N VAL A 50 -5.09 -14.46 6.27
CA VAL A 50 -4.11 -14.54 5.18
C VAL A 50 -2.91 -13.63 5.50
N PRO A 51 -1.92 -14.10 6.27
CA PRO A 51 -0.77 -13.27 6.66
C PRO A 51 0.14 -12.88 5.48
N ALA A 52 0.20 -13.70 4.44
CA ALA A 52 1.05 -13.50 3.29
C ALA A 52 0.35 -13.92 1.99
N ALA A 53 0.60 -13.18 0.92
CA ALA A 53 0.15 -13.50 -0.42
C ALA A 53 1.13 -12.92 -1.44
N GLU A 54 1.42 -13.69 -2.49
CA GLU A 54 2.20 -13.30 -3.65
C GLU A 54 1.28 -13.42 -4.87
N ILE A 55 0.97 -12.28 -5.49
CA ILE A 55 0.00 -12.17 -6.58
C ILE A 55 0.67 -11.41 -7.72
N ASP A 56 1.01 -12.12 -8.79
CA ASP A 56 1.41 -11.55 -10.09
C ASP A 56 0.22 -11.69 -11.04
N PHE A 57 -0.67 -10.69 -11.04
CA PHE A 57 -1.99 -10.77 -11.67
C PHE A 57 -1.96 -10.59 -13.19
N ARG A 58 -1.35 -11.55 -13.88
CA ARG A 58 -1.29 -11.68 -15.35
C ARG A 58 -1.28 -13.17 -15.73
N PRO A 59 -1.68 -13.56 -16.95
CA PRO A 59 -1.51 -14.93 -17.42
C PRO A 59 -0.06 -15.40 -17.26
N GLY A 60 0.12 -16.58 -16.67
CA GLY A 60 1.42 -17.17 -16.30
C GLY A 60 2.03 -16.64 -15.00
N GLY A 61 1.44 -15.64 -14.36
CA GLY A 61 1.90 -15.10 -13.09
C GLY A 61 1.56 -15.99 -11.89
N VAL A 62 2.35 -15.86 -10.83
CA VAL A 62 2.19 -16.61 -9.58
C VAL A 62 0.93 -16.20 -8.83
N CYS A 63 0.24 -17.19 -8.28
CA CYS A 63 -0.83 -17.05 -7.29
C CYS A 63 -0.47 -17.91 -6.08
N ALA A 64 0.07 -17.31 -5.03
CA ALA A 64 0.42 -18.01 -3.80
C ALA A 64 -0.18 -17.30 -2.58
N ILE A 65 -0.93 -18.05 -1.77
CA ILE A 65 -1.69 -17.51 -0.64
C ILE A 65 -1.37 -18.37 0.58
N CYS A 66 -0.88 -17.73 1.64
CA CYS A 66 -0.67 -18.35 2.95
C CYS A 66 -1.93 -18.15 3.77
N MET A 67 -2.58 -19.24 4.17
CA MET A 67 -3.68 -19.21 5.13
C MET A 67 -3.18 -19.66 6.50
N ARG A 68 -3.56 -18.91 7.55
CA ARG A 68 -3.23 -19.22 8.94
C ARG A 68 -4.47 -19.65 9.71
N SER A 69 -4.40 -20.81 10.35
CA SER A 69 -5.47 -21.33 11.23
C SER A 69 -5.57 -20.54 12.53
N PRO A 70 -6.68 -20.66 13.29
CA PRO A 70 -6.81 -20.06 14.62
C PRO A 70 -5.69 -20.47 15.60
N GLU A 71 -5.16 -21.68 15.44
CA GLU A 71 -4.06 -22.24 16.25
C GLU A 71 -2.67 -21.74 15.79
N GLY A 72 -2.62 -20.90 14.75
CA GLY A 72 -1.38 -20.31 14.24
C GLY A 72 -0.65 -21.15 13.20
N GLN A 73 -1.25 -22.22 12.68
CA GLN A 73 -0.62 -23.05 11.65
C GLN A 73 -0.76 -22.40 10.26
N ASP A 74 0.37 -22.27 9.56
CA ASP A 74 0.42 -21.73 8.20
C ASP A 74 0.33 -22.83 7.14
N ILE A 75 -0.55 -22.64 6.16
CA ILE A 75 -0.76 -23.53 5.02
C ILE A 75 -0.68 -22.70 3.74
N TRP A 76 0.26 -23.05 2.87
CA TRP A 76 0.41 -22.39 1.57
C TRP A 76 -0.39 -23.11 0.49
N SER A 77 -1.26 -22.35 -0.17
CA SER A 77 -1.87 -22.72 -1.43
C SER A 77 -1.14 -22.00 -2.56
N LYS A 78 -0.57 -22.75 -3.51
CA LYS A 78 0.26 -22.20 -4.60
C LYS A 78 -0.25 -22.64 -5.96
N GLY A 79 -0.13 -21.77 -6.94
CA GLY A 79 -0.43 -22.05 -8.34
C GLY A 79 -0.15 -20.85 -9.23
N VAL A 80 -0.80 -20.82 -10.40
CA VAL A 80 -0.57 -19.80 -11.44
C VAL A 80 -1.88 -19.32 -12.04
N TYR A 81 -1.93 -18.06 -12.45
CA TYR A 81 -3.01 -17.53 -13.26
C TYR A 81 -2.89 -18.07 -14.68
N ILE A 82 -3.99 -18.63 -15.20
CA ILE A 82 -4.07 -19.22 -16.54
C ILE A 82 -4.72 -18.24 -17.51
N GLU A 83 -5.82 -17.61 -17.07
CA GLU A 83 -6.60 -16.68 -17.88
C GLU A 83 -7.11 -15.56 -16.99
N ILE A 84 -6.99 -14.33 -17.47
CA ILE A 84 -7.52 -13.13 -16.82
C ILE A 84 -8.19 -12.32 -17.92
N SER A 85 -9.52 -12.27 -17.90
CA SER A 85 -10.35 -11.51 -18.84
C SER A 85 -11.24 -10.55 -18.05
N PRO A 86 -10.76 -9.35 -17.68
CA PRO A 86 -11.54 -8.41 -16.91
C PRO A 86 -12.73 -7.84 -17.72
N PRO A 87 -13.93 -7.67 -17.14
CA PRO A 87 -14.34 -8.11 -15.80
C PRO A 87 -15.03 -9.50 -15.82
N ASP A 88 -14.98 -10.24 -16.92
CA ASP A 88 -15.86 -11.38 -17.19
C ASP A 88 -15.40 -12.71 -16.58
N ARG A 89 -14.09 -12.98 -16.54
CA ARG A 89 -13.57 -14.33 -16.23
C ARG A 89 -12.16 -14.36 -15.65
N LEU A 90 -11.95 -15.27 -14.70
CA LEU A 90 -10.66 -15.56 -14.09
C LEU A 90 -10.46 -17.08 -14.03
N VAL A 91 -9.28 -17.57 -14.43
CA VAL A 91 -8.91 -18.99 -14.30
C VAL A 91 -7.52 -19.10 -13.71
N PHE A 92 -7.36 -19.92 -12.68
CA PHE A 92 -6.07 -20.16 -12.02
C PHE A 92 -5.97 -21.59 -11.49
N THR A 93 -4.74 -22.06 -11.29
CA THR A 93 -4.48 -23.25 -10.49
C THR A 93 -4.22 -22.86 -9.03
N SER A 94 -4.52 -23.77 -8.13
CA SER A 94 -4.10 -23.72 -6.73
C SER A 94 -3.82 -25.14 -6.23
N GLY A 95 -3.13 -25.28 -5.10
CA GLY A 95 -2.80 -26.59 -4.57
C GLY A 95 -1.94 -26.50 -3.32
N VAL A 96 -2.04 -27.52 -2.48
CA VAL A 96 -1.24 -27.65 -1.26
C VAL A 96 -0.19 -28.75 -1.48
N ALA A 97 1.03 -28.48 -1.04
CA ALA A 97 2.13 -29.43 -1.01
C ALA A 97 2.76 -29.49 0.39
N ILE A 98 3.25 -30.66 0.79
CA ILE A 98 4.07 -30.82 2.00
C ILE A 98 5.47 -31.23 1.52
N GLY A 99 6.45 -30.35 1.71
CA GLY A 99 7.73 -30.45 1.01
C GLY A 99 7.51 -30.41 -0.50
N ASP A 100 8.16 -31.31 -1.23
CA ASP A 100 8.00 -31.44 -2.69
C ASP A 100 6.85 -32.37 -3.11
N SER A 101 6.05 -32.85 -2.14
CA SER A 101 4.94 -33.77 -2.40
C SER A 101 3.61 -32.99 -2.53
N PRO A 102 3.04 -32.87 -3.74
CA PRO A 102 1.71 -32.30 -3.92
C PRO A 102 0.66 -33.19 -3.26
N LYS A 103 -0.29 -32.58 -2.55
CA LYS A 103 -1.39 -33.26 -1.84
C LYS A 103 -2.67 -33.22 -2.64
N PHE A 104 -2.98 -32.04 -3.16
CA PHE A 104 -4.00 -31.87 -4.18
C PHE A 104 -3.66 -30.67 -5.06
N THR A 105 -4.18 -30.69 -6.28
CA THR A 105 -4.22 -29.54 -7.18
C THR A 105 -5.66 -29.25 -7.55
N ALA A 106 -5.98 -27.98 -7.75
CA ALA A 106 -7.29 -27.52 -8.15
C ALA A 106 -7.17 -26.56 -9.33
N ARG A 107 -8.07 -26.67 -10.28
CA ARG A 107 -8.30 -25.67 -11.32
C ARG A 107 -9.58 -24.93 -10.98
N THR A 108 -9.46 -23.64 -10.69
CA THR A 108 -10.57 -22.76 -10.35
C THR A 108 -10.90 -21.87 -11.53
N THR A 109 -12.16 -21.86 -11.95
CA THR A 109 -12.74 -20.92 -12.93
C THR A 109 -13.76 -20.07 -12.21
N VAL A 110 -13.64 -18.75 -12.35
CA VAL A 110 -14.58 -17.77 -11.79
C VAL A 110 -15.16 -16.98 -12.95
N THR A 111 -16.49 -16.88 -13.01
CA THR A 111 -17.21 -16.05 -13.99
C THR A 111 -18.02 -14.98 -13.28
N PHE A 112 -18.17 -13.83 -13.93
CA PHE A 112 -18.89 -12.67 -13.41
C PHE A 112 -19.94 -12.23 -14.42
N GLU A 113 -21.20 -12.34 -14.04
CA GLU A 113 -22.34 -12.04 -14.90
C GLU A 113 -23.18 -10.92 -14.28
N ASP A 114 -23.77 -10.07 -15.13
CA ASP A 114 -24.68 -9.02 -14.65
C ASP A 114 -25.93 -9.68 -14.03
N ASP A 115 -26.33 -9.18 -12.87
CA ASP A 115 -27.51 -9.63 -12.12
C ASP A 115 -28.29 -8.41 -11.64
N GLY A 116 -28.99 -7.76 -12.58
CA GLY A 116 -29.68 -6.50 -12.34
C GLY A 116 -28.71 -5.36 -12.03
N ALA A 117 -28.77 -4.83 -10.81
CA ALA A 117 -27.85 -3.79 -10.31
C ALA A 117 -26.57 -4.37 -9.66
N GLY A 118 -26.47 -5.70 -9.56
CA GLY A 118 -25.35 -6.40 -8.93
C GLY A 118 -24.63 -7.35 -9.90
N THR A 119 -23.79 -8.20 -9.32
CA THR A 119 -22.98 -9.19 -10.03
C THR A 119 -23.25 -10.57 -9.48
N ARG A 120 -23.61 -11.52 -10.34
CA ARG A 120 -23.56 -12.94 -10.01
C ARG A 120 -22.16 -13.46 -10.31
N MET A 121 -21.46 -13.88 -9.26
CA MET A 121 -20.17 -14.56 -9.39
C MET A 121 -20.38 -16.07 -9.21
N THR A 122 -19.82 -16.87 -10.12
CA THR A 122 -19.84 -18.34 -10.03
C THR A 122 -18.42 -18.88 -9.98
N VAL A 123 -18.12 -19.69 -8.96
CA VAL A 123 -16.86 -20.41 -8.82
C VAL A 123 -17.10 -21.87 -9.18
N HIS A 124 -16.35 -22.35 -10.18
CA HIS A 124 -16.26 -23.75 -10.54
C HIS A 124 -14.84 -24.26 -10.25
N GLN A 125 -14.71 -25.26 -9.39
CA GLN A 125 -13.41 -25.81 -9.00
C GLN A 125 -13.36 -27.32 -9.23
N ALA A 126 -12.39 -27.77 -10.03
CA ALA A 126 -12.10 -29.18 -10.27
C ALA A 126 -10.80 -29.56 -9.57
N TYR A 127 -10.76 -30.75 -8.96
CA TYR A 127 -9.63 -31.21 -8.16
C TYR A 127 -8.99 -32.46 -8.75
N ASP A 128 -7.67 -32.55 -8.60
CA ASP A 128 -6.90 -33.79 -8.71
C ASP A 128 -6.29 -34.09 -7.34
N ILE A 129 -6.64 -35.24 -6.77
CA ILE A 129 -6.19 -35.68 -5.44
C ILE A 129 -4.97 -36.58 -5.62
N HIS A 130 -3.86 -36.20 -4.98
CA HIS A 130 -2.60 -36.94 -5.00
C HIS A 130 -2.32 -37.65 -3.67
N ASP A 131 -3.03 -37.24 -2.61
CA ASP A 131 -2.98 -37.84 -1.27
C ASP A 131 -4.41 -37.99 -0.73
N GLU A 132 -4.86 -39.23 -0.55
CA GLU A 132 -6.23 -39.53 -0.10
C GLU A 132 -6.55 -38.96 1.29
N SER A 133 -5.54 -38.68 2.13
CA SER A 133 -5.75 -38.03 3.43
C SER A 133 -6.34 -36.62 3.31
N PHE A 134 -6.23 -35.98 2.14
CA PHE A 134 -6.80 -34.66 1.85
C PHE A 134 -8.22 -34.72 1.26
N LEU A 135 -8.80 -35.90 1.05
CA LEU A 135 -10.19 -36.03 0.55
C LEU A 135 -11.20 -35.33 1.46
N ALA A 136 -11.04 -35.46 2.78
CA ALA A 136 -11.92 -34.79 3.74
C ALA A 136 -11.79 -33.25 3.68
N ALA A 137 -10.57 -32.74 3.48
CA ALA A 137 -10.33 -31.30 3.32
C ALA A 137 -11.00 -30.77 2.04
N VAL A 138 -10.91 -31.49 0.92
CA VAL A 138 -11.58 -31.13 -0.34
C VAL A 138 -13.10 -31.27 -0.24
N ALA A 139 -13.61 -32.27 0.49
CA ALA A 139 -15.04 -32.42 0.75
C ALA A 139 -15.62 -31.25 1.59
N GLY A 140 -14.81 -30.62 2.44
CA GLY A 140 -15.18 -29.42 3.20
C GLY A 140 -15.13 -28.10 2.40
N ALA A 141 -14.64 -28.12 1.17
CA ALA A 141 -14.48 -26.92 0.35
C ALA A 141 -15.77 -26.12 0.12
N PRO A 142 -16.97 -26.70 -0.09
CA PRO A 142 -18.19 -25.93 -0.25
C PRO A 142 -18.48 -24.97 0.92
N GLU A 143 -18.33 -25.45 2.15
CA GLU A 143 -18.55 -24.63 3.36
C GLU A 143 -17.43 -23.61 3.56
N GLY A 144 -16.18 -24.02 3.29
CA GLY A 144 -15.04 -23.11 3.30
C GLY A 144 -15.23 -21.95 2.31
N TRP A 145 -15.73 -22.23 1.10
CA TRP A 145 -16.06 -21.20 0.12
C TRP A 145 -17.21 -20.33 0.58
N ARG A 146 -18.28 -20.88 1.15
CA ARG A 146 -19.44 -20.10 1.62
C ARG A 146 -19.00 -18.98 2.57
N THR A 147 -18.17 -19.30 3.55
CA THR A 147 -17.64 -18.33 4.52
C THR A 147 -16.55 -17.42 3.95
N THR A 148 -15.73 -17.93 3.03
CA THR A 148 -14.76 -17.09 2.27
C THR A 148 -15.49 -16.00 1.47
N LEU A 149 -16.64 -16.34 0.88
CA LEU A 149 -17.46 -15.38 0.13
C LEU A 149 -18.15 -14.34 1.03
N ASP A 150 -18.37 -14.61 2.32
CA ASP A 150 -18.86 -13.61 3.28
C ASP A 150 -17.81 -12.49 3.46
N LYS A 151 -16.53 -12.85 3.53
CA LYS A 151 -15.44 -11.86 3.57
C LYS A 151 -15.26 -11.13 2.26
N LEU A 152 -15.49 -11.80 1.12
CA LEU A 152 -15.45 -11.14 -0.19
C LEU A 152 -16.51 -10.05 -0.27
N GLU A 153 -17.72 -10.30 0.25
CA GLU A 153 -18.79 -9.30 0.30
C GLU A 153 -18.38 -8.06 1.10
N GLN A 154 -17.72 -8.26 2.24
CA GLN A 154 -17.17 -7.16 3.05
C GLN A 154 -16.07 -6.39 2.30
N GLU A 155 -15.17 -7.09 1.61
CA GLU A 155 -14.11 -6.45 0.84
C GLU A 155 -14.65 -5.69 -0.37
N VAL A 156 -15.63 -6.24 -1.08
CA VAL A 156 -16.32 -5.57 -2.19
C VAL A 156 -17.04 -4.33 -1.69
N ALA A 157 -17.72 -4.40 -0.54
CA ALA A 157 -18.35 -3.23 0.09
C ALA A 157 -17.31 -2.16 0.45
N ARG A 158 -16.13 -2.55 0.94
CA ARG A 158 -15.01 -1.65 1.23
C ARG A 158 -14.44 -0.99 -0.03
N ILE A 159 -14.27 -1.76 -1.11
CA ILE A 159 -13.81 -1.25 -2.42
C ILE A 159 -14.84 -0.29 -3.01
N GLN A 160 -16.13 -0.59 -2.85
CA GLN A 160 -17.25 0.20 -3.37
C GLN A 160 -17.55 1.44 -2.53
N ALA A 161 -17.24 1.42 -1.24
CA ALA A 161 -17.45 2.57 -0.39
C ALA A 161 -16.69 3.77 -0.98
N PRO A 162 -17.37 4.91 -1.22
CA PRO A 162 -16.66 6.11 -1.65
C PRO A 162 -15.61 6.43 -0.61
N GLU A 163 -14.35 6.61 -1.04
CA GLU A 163 -13.31 7.17 -0.17
C GLU A 163 -13.90 8.45 0.44
N ARG A 164 -14.11 8.47 1.77
CA ARG A 164 -14.63 9.65 2.44
C ARG A 164 -13.59 10.74 2.26
N ARG A 165 -13.83 11.62 1.30
CA ARG A 165 -13.00 12.79 1.09
C ARG A 165 -13.23 13.75 2.24
N SER A 166 -12.18 14.12 2.95
CA SER A 166 -12.22 15.06 4.07
C SER A 166 -11.06 16.03 3.98
N VAL A 167 -11.26 17.20 4.59
CA VAL A 167 -10.19 18.19 4.73
C VAL A 167 -10.24 18.77 6.14
N VAL A 168 -9.08 18.83 6.77
CA VAL A 168 -8.85 19.57 8.02
C VAL A 168 -7.91 20.71 7.69
N HIS A 169 -8.28 21.93 8.09
CA HIS A 169 -7.40 23.09 7.97
C HIS A 169 -6.75 23.40 9.30
N ALA A 170 -5.46 23.74 9.29
CA ALA A 170 -4.78 24.25 10.47
C ALA A 170 -3.68 25.24 10.11
N SER A 171 -3.26 26.01 11.11
CA SER A 171 -2.12 26.91 11.01
C SER A 171 -1.34 26.88 12.32
N PHE A 172 -0.02 26.90 12.22
CA PHE A 172 0.89 26.94 13.35
C PHE A 172 2.12 27.77 13.01
N SER A 173 2.83 28.23 14.04
CA SER A 173 4.10 28.94 13.91
C SER A 173 5.12 28.38 14.89
N LEU A 174 6.33 28.14 14.40
CA LEU A 174 7.46 27.66 15.19
C LEU A 174 8.59 28.67 15.13
N GLU A 175 9.29 28.83 16.26
CA GLU A 175 10.41 29.75 16.39
C GLU A 175 11.65 29.01 16.89
N ARG A 176 12.81 29.38 16.33
CA ARG A 176 14.14 28.96 16.80
C ARG A 176 15.12 30.13 16.75
N THR A 177 16.08 30.11 17.66
CA THR A 177 17.26 31.00 17.60
C THR A 177 18.49 30.14 17.39
N TYR A 178 19.25 30.44 16.34
CA TYR A 178 20.49 29.75 15.99
C TYR A 178 21.69 30.68 16.19
N ASP A 179 22.80 30.15 16.69
CA ASP A 179 24.09 30.86 16.81
C ASP A 179 24.85 30.85 15.47
N ALA A 180 24.19 31.36 14.43
CA ALA A 180 24.73 31.50 13.09
C ALA A 180 24.14 32.75 12.44
N ALA A 181 24.92 33.44 11.61
CA ALA A 181 24.45 34.63 10.89
C ALA A 181 23.32 34.29 9.91
N PRO A 182 22.40 35.23 9.58
CA PRO A 182 21.26 34.95 8.70
C PRO A 182 21.66 34.38 7.35
N ALA A 183 22.81 34.80 6.80
CA ALA A 183 23.33 34.26 5.54
C ALA A 183 23.71 32.78 5.61
N VAL A 184 24.20 32.30 6.75
CA VAL A 184 24.53 30.89 6.96
C VAL A 184 23.26 30.05 7.09
N VAL A 185 22.27 30.54 7.85
CA VAL A 185 20.97 29.87 8.00
C VAL A 185 20.24 29.83 6.65
N PHE A 186 20.23 30.93 5.91
CA PHE A 186 19.64 31.00 4.58
C PHE A 186 20.33 30.05 3.60
N HIS A 187 21.66 29.96 3.62
CA HIS A 187 22.39 28.97 2.82
C HIS A 187 21.96 27.53 3.16
N ALA A 188 21.81 27.19 4.45
CA ALA A 188 21.33 25.88 4.86
C ALA A 188 19.89 25.56 4.42
N LEU A 189 19.06 26.60 4.18
CA LEU A 189 17.69 26.49 3.68
C LEU A 189 17.60 26.48 2.15
N SER A 190 18.58 27.04 1.43
CA SER A 190 18.49 27.34 -0.01
C SER A 190 19.52 26.63 -0.88
N ASP A 191 20.59 26.08 -0.30
CA ASP A 191 21.55 25.24 -1.01
C ASP A 191 21.20 23.76 -0.91
N ARG A 192 21.22 23.07 -2.05
CA ARG A 192 20.81 21.67 -2.16
C ARG A 192 21.67 20.73 -1.30
N ALA A 193 22.98 20.95 -1.24
CA ALA A 193 23.89 20.10 -0.48
C ALA A 193 23.80 20.41 1.02
N ALA A 194 23.64 21.68 1.38
CA ALA A 194 23.44 22.09 2.77
C ALA A 194 22.13 21.55 3.34
N LYS A 195 21.01 21.69 2.59
CA LYS A 195 19.70 21.21 3.01
C LYS A 195 19.63 19.68 3.15
N ALA A 196 20.37 18.95 2.32
CA ALA A 196 20.45 17.49 2.41
C ALA A 196 21.01 16.98 3.75
N ARG A 197 21.72 17.80 4.53
CA ARG A 197 22.26 17.40 5.85
C ARG A 197 21.20 17.27 6.95
N TRP A 198 20.05 17.92 6.78
CA TRP A 198 19.02 17.99 7.84
C TRP A 198 17.60 17.68 7.36
N PHE A 199 17.32 17.80 6.07
CA PHE A 199 15.99 17.61 5.50
C PHE A 199 15.86 16.26 4.78
N GLU A 200 15.82 15.16 5.53
CA GLU A 200 15.69 13.77 5.05
C GLU A 200 14.92 12.87 6.04
N GLY A 201 14.43 11.72 5.57
CA GLY A 201 13.55 10.84 6.35
C GLY A 201 14.20 10.01 7.48
N GLY A 202 15.49 10.17 7.77
CA GLY A 202 16.12 9.48 8.91
C GLY A 202 16.19 7.95 8.77
N ASP A 203 16.14 7.24 9.90
CA ASP A 203 16.33 5.79 9.94
C ASP A 203 15.26 5.03 9.14
N GLY A 204 15.70 4.13 8.27
CA GLY A 204 14.81 3.35 7.40
C GLY A 204 14.30 4.10 6.17
N TYR A 205 14.83 5.28 5.87
CA TYR A 205 14.52 6.05 4.66
C TYR A 205 15.64 5.95 3.62
N ALA A 206 15.31 5.45 2.43
CA ALA A 206 16.21 5.41 1.28
C ALA A 206 15.84 6.53 0.28
N LEU A 207 16.75 7.47 0.05
CA LEU A 207 16.55 8.57 -0.91
C LEU A 207 16.39 8.01 -2.35
N LEU A 208 15.38 8.51 -3.07
CA LEU A 208 15.15 8.18 -4.48
C LEU A 208 15.46 9.38 -5.39
N GLU A 209 15.02 10.57 -5.00
CA GLU A 209 15.10 11.78 -5.82
C GLU A 209 15.36 13.01 -4.94
N ARG A 210 16.20 13.93 -5.43
CA ARG A 210 16.37 15.28 -4.85
C ARG A 210 16.67 16.30 -5.93
N GLU A 211 15.76 17.25 -6.08
CA GLU A 211 15.88 18.43 -6.93
C GLU A 211 15.59 19.69 -6.12
N MET A 212 16.27 20.80 -6.42
CA MET A 212 16.10 22.05 -5.70
C MET A 212 16.59 23.24 -6.54
N ASP A 213 15.67 24.16 -6.83
CA ASP A 213 15.90 25.42 -7.55
C ASP A 213 15.23 26.56 -6.75
N VAL A 214 15.99 27.24 -5.88
CA VAL A 214 15.46 28.27 -4.98
C VAL A 214 15.51 29.64 -5.63
N ARG A 215 14.41 29.96 -6.31
CA ARG A 215 14.09 31.28 -6.88
C ARG A 215 12.58 31.37 -7.04
N PRO A 216 12.00 32.57 -7.23
CA PRO A 216 10.58 32.67 -7.56
C PRO A 216 10.21 31.83 -8.80
N GLY A 217 9.18 31.00 -8.66
CA GLY A 217 8.74 29.99 -9.64
C GLY A 217 9.61 28.73 -9.72
N GLY A 218 10.71 28.67 -8.98
CA GLY A 218 11.56 27.49 -8.85
C GLY A 218 10.90 26.39 -8.01
N ARG A 219 11.41 25.16 -8.14
CA ARG A 219 10.84 23.96 -7.53
C ARG A 219 11.83 23.25 -6.63
N GLU A 220 11.32 22.59 -5.59
CA GLU A 220 12.07 21.61 -4.82
C GLU A 220 11.27 20.33 -4.71
N ARG A 221 11.93 19.20 -4.95
CA ARG A 221 11.32 17.88 -4.87
C ARG A 221 12.25 16.93 -4.16
N VAL A 222 11.73 16.22 -3.16
CA VAL A 222 12.47 15.19 -2.42
C VAL A 222 11.57 13.98 -2.27
N SER A 223 12.01 12.83 -2.77
CA SER A 223 11.29 11.56 -2.66
C SER A 223 12.19 10.49 -2.08
N GLY A 224 11.62 9.61 -1.28
CA GLY A 224 12.35 8.45 -0.74
C GLY A 224 11.42 7.34 -0.27
N ARG A 225 11.99 6.14 -0.19
CA ARG A 225 11.28 4.90 0.15
C ARG A 225 11.59 4.50 1.58
N TRP A 226 10.54 4.29 2.36
CA TRP A 226 10.64 3.74 3.70
C TRP A 226 10.83 2.22 3.67
N THR A 227 11.33 1.63 4.75
CA THR A 227 11.44 0.16 4.91
C THR A 227 10.11 -0.57 4.80
N SER A 228 8.97 0.11 5.04
CA SER A 228 7.62 -0.41 4.79
C SER A 228 7.31 -0.61 3.30
N GLY A 229 8.11 -0.04 2.40
CA GLY A 229 7.90 0.00 0.96
C GLY A 229 7.24 1.28 0.45
N THR A 230 6.55 2.02 1.33
CA THR A 230 5.87 3.30 1.02
C THR A 230 6.87 4.34 0.56
N VAL A 231 6.52 5.10 -0.47
CA VAL A 231 7.30 6.25 -0.95
C VAL A 231 6.68 7.53 -0.41
N SER A 232 7.45 8.37 0.28
CA SER A 232 6.99 9.73 0.64
C SER A 232 7.65 10.76 -0.25
N THR A 233 6.88 11.74 -0.70
CA THR A 233 7.35 12.84 -1.56
C THR A 233 6.95 14.19 -1.00
N PHE A 234 7.93 15.09 -0.92
CA PHE A 234 7.76 16.52 -0.74
C PHE A 234 7.95 17.20 -2.11
N ASP A 235 6.99 18.01 -2.55
CA ASP A 235 7.07 18.76 -3.82
C ASP A 235 6.60 20.20 -3.59
N ALA A 236 7.49 21.17 -3.81
CA ALA A 236 7.29 22.57 -3.48
C ALA A 236 7.54 23.50 -4.66
N VAL A 237 6.84 24.64 -4.65
CA VAL A 237 7.06 25.79 -5.53
C VAL A 237 7.35 27.02 -4.67
N TYR A 238 8.47 27.68 -4.95
CA TYR A 238 8.86 28.93 -4.30
C TYR A 238 8.16 30.13 -4.94
N TYR A 239 7.52 30.98 -4.14
CA TYR A 239 6.79 32.17 -4.60
C TYR A 239 7.52 33.48 -4.29
N ASP A 240 8.18 33.57 -3.14
CA ASP A 240 8.99 34.72 -2.75
C ASP A 240 10.29 34.26 -2.12
N VAL A 241 11.41 34.85 -2.56
CA VAL A 241 12.75 34.52 -2.10
C VAL A 241 13.51 35.82 -1.90
N VAL A 242 13.66 36.23 -0.64
CA VAL A 242 14.46 37.38 -0.24
C VAL A 242 15.71 36.85 0.45
N PRO A 243 16.89 36.95 -0.17
CA PRO A 243 18.13 36.43 0.39
C PRO A 243 18.34 36.87 1.84
N ASN A 244 18.62 35.90 2.71
CA ASN A 244 18.90 36.09 4.14
C ASN A 244 17.75 36.61 5.00
N GLU A 245 16.54 36.74 4.44
CA GLU A 245 15.39 37.33 5.14
C GLU A 245 14.12 36.48 5.04
N ARG A 246 13.78 35.96 3.86
CA ARG A 246 12.47 35.30 3.68
C ARG A 246 12.44 34.24 2.58
N LEU A 247 11.71 33.17 2.83
CA LEU A 247 11.23 32.21 1.84
C LEU A 247 9.73 32.04 1.99
N VAL A 248 8.97 32.13 0.90
CA VAL A 248 7.55 31.76 0.84
C VAL A 248 7.38 30.70 -0.23
N TYR A 249 6.83 29.55 0.13
CA TYR A 249 6.59 28.44 -0.80
C TYR A 249 5.32 27.69 -0.45
N ALA A 250 4.66 27.12 -1.45
CA ALA A 250 3.62 26.12 -1.22
C ALA A 250 4.14 24.74 -1.59
N TYR A 251 3.73 23.73 -0.84
CA TYR A 251 4.18 22.36 -1.07
C TYR A 251 3.06 21.35 -0.88
N GLU A 252 3.24 20.21 -1.53
CA GLU A 252 2.39 19.04 -1.41
C GLU A 252 3.17 17.92 -0.74
N MET A 253 2.47 17.13 0.09
CA MET A 253 2.99 15.88 0.61
C MET A 253 2.21 14.73 -0.02
N HIS A 254 2.94 13.74 -0.51
CA HIS A 254 2.36 12.52 -1.09
C HIS A 254 2.89 11.29 -0.37
N LEU A 255 2.03 10.28 -0.20
CA LEU A 255 2.37 8.91 0.14
C LEU A 255 1.98 8.02 -1.04
N ASP A 256 2.96 7.38 -1.66
CA ASP A 256 2.86 6.69 -2.94
C ASP A 256 2.24 7.61 -4.01
N ASP A 257 1.07 7.27 -4.56
CA ASP A 257 0.33 8.05 -5.55
C ASP A 257 -0.71 9.00 -4.92
N ARG A 258 -0.83 9.01 -3.59
CA ARG A 258 -1.86 9.75 -2.86
C ARG A 258 -1.31 11.06 -2.32
N LYS A 259 -1.95 12.17 -2.70
CA LYS A 259 -1.74 13.47 -2.05
C LYS A 259 -2.41 13.48 -0.68
N ILE A 260 -1.64 13.76 0.37
CA ILE A 260 -2.11 13.74 1.77
C ILE A 260 -2.23 15.14 2.36
N SER A 261 -1.55 16.14 1.80
CA SER A 261 -1.73 17.53 2.22
C SER A 261 -1.25 18.53 1.18
N VAL A 262 -1.70 19.78 1.32
CA VAL A 262 -1.11 20.97 0.69
C VAL A 262 -0.90 22.04 1.75
N SER A 263 0.26 22.67 1.76
CA SER A 263 0.62 23.70 2.73
C SER A 263 1.23 24.94 2.07
N LEU A 264 0.93 26.12 2.61
CA LEU A 264 1.68 27.36 2.38
C LEU A 264 2.60 27.57 3.59
N ALA A 265 3.90 27.71 3.35
CA ALA A 265 4.91 27.94 4.37
C ALA A 265 5.67 29.24 4.11
N THR A 266 5.87 30.00 5.18
CA THR A 266 6.70 31.20 5.20
C THR A 266 7.80 31.01 6.24
N VAL A 267 9.05 31.14 5.81
CA VAL A 267 10.24 31.18 6.69
C VAL A 267 10.75 32.61 6.71
N GLU A 268 10.88 33.18 7.91
CA GLU A 268 11.44 34.51 8.13
C GLU A 268 12.69 34.42 8.98
N LEU A 269 13.73 35.15 8.59
CA LEU A 269 15.01 35.24 9.27
C LEU A 269 15.22 36.68 9.73
N THR A 270 15.50 36.86 11.01
CA THR A 270 15.84 38.17 11.59
C THR A 270 17.13 38.08 12.39
N PRO A 271 18.04 39.07 12.31
CA PRO A 271 19.22 39.10 13.16
C PRO A 271 18.88 39.08 14.65
N ALA A 272 19.58 38.25 15.42
CA ALA A 272 19.44 38.16 16.88
C ALA A 272 20.84 38.20 17.53
N GLY A 273 21.38 39.40 17.72
CA GLY A 273 22.77 39.58 18.14
C GLY A 273 23.74 39.13 17.04
N THR A 274 24.60 38.16 17.34
CA THR A 274 25.48 37.49 16.35
C THR A 274 24.78 36.34 15.63
N GLY A 275 23.62 35.90 16.11
CA GLY A 275 22.84 34.79 15.58
C GLY A 275 21.64 35.20 14.74
N THR A 276 20.73 34.26 14.53
CA THR A 276 19.51 34.42 13.73
C THR A 276 18.30 33.89 14.49
N ARG A 277 17.24 34.67 14.55
CA ARG A 277 15.90 34.21 14.91
C ARG A 277 15.18 33.81 13.64
N LEU A 278 14.80 32.54 13.56
CA LEU A 278 14.03 31.94 12.47
C LEU A 278 12.60 31.70 12.95
N VAL A 279 11.62 32.16 12.18
CA VAL A 279 10.20 31.85 12.38
C VAL A 279 9.70 31.12 11.14
N VAL A 280 9.05 29.96 11.33
CA VAL A 280 8.29 29.28 10.28
C VAL A 280 6.82 29.37 10.62
N THR A 281 6.01 29.89 9.71
CA THR A 281 4.55 29.83 9.78
C THR A 281 4.04 28.93 8.66
N GLU A 282 3.19 27.98 9.00
CA GLU A 282 2.55 27.09 8.04
C GLU A 282 1.02 27.17 8.13
N GLN A 283 0.37 27.08 6.97
CA GLN A 283 -1.07 26.96 6.80
C GLN A 283 -1.35 25.77 5.90
N GLY A 284 -1.97 24.72 6.45
CA GLY A 284 -2.14 23.43 5.78
C GLY A 284 -3.59 23.03 5.58
N ALA A 285 -3.85 22.30 4.49
CA ALA A 285 -5.03 21.50 4.27
C ALA A 285 -4.63 20.01 4.28
N PHE A 286 -5.11 19.25 5.26
CA PHE A 286 -4.78 17.84 5.48
C PHE A 286 -5.94 16.97 5.00
N LEU A 287 -5.64 16.06 4.08
CA LEU A 287 -6.63 15.35 3.28
C LEU A 287 -6.85 13.94 3.82
N ASP A 288 -8.12 13.54 3.90
CA ASP A 288 -8.57 12.16 4.04
C ASP A 288 -8.02 11.41 5.28
N GLY A 289 -7.51 12.15 6.28
CA GLY A 289 -7.04 11.63 7.57
C GLY A 289 -5.67 10.94 7.56
N TYR A 290 -4.87 11.10 6.50
CA TYR A 290 -3.52 10.54 6.41
C TYR A 290 -2.46 11.35 7.17
N ASP A 291 -2.77 12.61 7.44
CA ASP A 291 -1.92 13.55 8.14
C ASP A 291 -2.81 14.48 8.98
N ASP A 292 -2.21 15.12 9.97
CA ASP A 292 -2.87 16.10 10.81
C ASP A 292 -1.93 17.23 11.22
N ALA A 293 -2.53 18.31 11.72
CA ALA A 293 -1.81 19.51 12.10
C ALA A 293 -0.78 19.27 13.21
N GLY A 294 -1.08 18.40 14.17
CA GLY A 294 -0.20 18.14 15.31
C GLY A 294 1.06 17.36 14.90
N SER A 295 0.87 16.33 14.07
CA SER A 295 1.96 15.55 13.49
C SER A 295 2.82 16.41 12.56
N ARG A 296 2.20 17.28 11.76
CA ARG A 296 2.93 18.24 10.90
C ARG A 296 3.75 19.25 11.69
N GLU A 297 3.17 19.86 12.72
CA GLU A 297 3.87 20.82 13.58
C GLU A 297 5.06 20.13 14.27
N HIS A 298 4.86 18.93 14.81
CA HIS A 298 5.91 18.16 15.46
C HIS A 298 7.06 17.81 14.50
N GLY A 299 6.73 17.30 13.30
CA GLY A 299 7.72 16.97 12.28
C GLY A 299 8.52 18.19 11.81
N THR A 300 7.85 19.34 11.66
CA THR A 300 8.51 20.60 11.32
C THR A 300 9.46 21.04 12.44
N GLY A 301 9.03 20.95 13.70
CA GLY A 301 9.87 21.23 14.86
C GLY A 301 11.13 20.35 14.91
N PHE A 302 10.97 19.05 14.68
CA PHE A 302 12.09 18.11 14.60
C PHE A 302 13.09 18.47 13.49
N LEU A 303 12.59 18.85 12.31
CA LEU A 303 13.44 19.28 11.20
C LEU A 303 14.18 20.59 11.49
N LEU A 304 13.55 21.54 12.19
CA LEU A 304 14.20 22.78 12.62
C LEU A 304 15.30 22.53 13.67
N ASP A 305 15.13 21.51 14.52
CA ASP A 305 16.19 21.11 15.46
C ASP A 305 17.37 20.47 14.72
N ARG A 306 17.11 19.63 13.70
CA ARG A 306 18.16 19.10 12.80
C ARG A 306 18.87 20.19 12.00
N LEU A 307 18.14 21.21 11.52
CA LEU A 307 18.73 22.38 10.88
C LEU A 307 19.73 23.03 11.83
N GLY A 308 19.35 23.28 13.08
CA GLY A 308 20.24 23.83 14.11
C GLY A 308 21.51 23.02 14.31
N ALA A 309 21.39 21.70 14.42
CA ALA A 309 22.55 20.80 14.54
C ALA A 309 23.47 20.89 13.32
N SER A 310 22.92 21.01 12.10
CA SER A 310 23.70 21.09 10.86
C SER A 310 24.47 22.40 10.67
N LEU A 311 24.21 23.42 11.50
CA LEU A 311 24.91 24.71 11.47
C LEU A 311 26.15 24.71 12.37
N GLN A 312 26.29 23.74 13.27
CA GLN A 312 27.41 23.65 14.23
C GLN A 312 28.62 22.85 13.70
N GLY A 313 28.53 22.29 12.48
CA GLY A 313 29.59 21.51 11.83
C GLY A 313 29.30 21.20 10.38
#